data_AF-A0A2A4S1N4-F1
#
_entry.id   AF-A0A2A4S1N4-F1
#
_cell.length_a   1.000
_cell.length_b   1.000
_cell.length_c   1.000
_cell.angle_alpha   90.00
_cell.angle_beta   90.00
_cell.angle_gamma   90.00
#
_symmetry.space_group_name_H-M   'P 1'
#
loop_
_entity.id
_entity.type
_entity.pdbx_description
1 polymer ?
#
loop_
_entity_poly.entity_id
_entity_poly.type
_entity_poly.pdbx_seq_one_letter_code
_entity_poly.pdbx_strand_id
1 'polypeptide(L)'
;MKFRYLSVFALLFCLVEVAGCEVREHIISTTVVNSSSIKIDWIKVTVYDKTYSAVDLSPSESFAFSFNPMGDSQYDVEWKLENGASKKQSVGYIPTGTNARSTLEVMNKKIDMINIELTFDKNP
;
A
#
# COMPACT_ATOMS: atom_id res chain seq x y z
N MET A 1 60.97 -12.34 -5.95
CA MET A 1 59.80 -12.96 -5.27
C MET A 1 59.11 -11.87 -4.46
N LYS A 2 57.76 -11.78 -4.51
CA LYS A 2 56.89 -10.70 -3.95
C LYS A 2 56.94 -9.44 -4.83
N PHE A 3 55.87 -8.84 -5.35
CA PHE A 3 54.47 -8.72 -4.93
C PHE A 3 53.53 -8.86 -6.14
N ARG A 4 52.61 -9.83 -6.11
CA ARG A 4 51.50 -9.96 -7.08
C ARG A 4 50.21 -10.33 -6.34
N TYR A 5 49.84 -9.57 -5.32
CA TYR A 5 48.60 -9.80 -4.57
C TYR A 5 47.86 -8.51 -4.17
N LEU A 6 48.35 -7.33 -4.58
CA LEU A 6 47.78 -6.05 -4.16
C LEU A 6 46.61 -5.57 -5.04
N SER A 7 46.41 -6.12 -6.24
CA SER A 7 45.35 -5.66 -7.15
C SER A 7 44.03 -6.44 -7.05
N VAL A 8 44.04 -7.66 -6.50
CA VAL A 8 42.84 -8.51 -6.44
C VAL A 8 41.95 -8.12 -5.24
N PHE A 9 42.56 -7.73 -4.11
CA PHE A 9 41.81 -7.27 -2.93
C PHE A 9 41.09 -5.93 -3.15
N ALA A 10 41.67 -5.03 -3.95
CA ALA A 10 41.02 -3.76 -4.29
C ALA A 10 39.81 -3.96 -5.22
N LEU A 11 39.90 -4.88 -6.19
CA LEU A 11 38.79 -5.23 -7.08
C LEU A 11 37.67 -5.98 -6.35
N LEU A 12 37.99 -6.78 -5.33
CA LEU A 12 36.99 -7.47 -4.51
C LEU A 12 36.21 -6.49 -3.62
N PHE A 13 36.86 -5.42 -3.11
CA PHE A 13 36.18 -4.39 -2.34
C PHE A 13 35.25 -3.52 -3.20
N CYS A 14 35.62 -3.21 -4.44
CA CYS A 14 34.72 -2.48 -5.36
C CYS A 14 33.50 -3.28 -5.80
N LEU A 15 33.55 -4.62 -5.76
CA LEU A 15 32.38 -5.48 -6.08
C LEU A 15 31.42 -5.62 -4.89
N VAL A 16 31.91 -5.49 -3.65
CA VAL A 16 31.07 -5.53 -2.45
C VAL A 16 30.28 -4.23 -2.27
N GLU A 17 30.77 -3.09 -2.76
CA GLU A 17 30.02 -1.82 -2.73
C GLU A 17 28.91 -1.73 -3.78
N VAL A 18 28.87 -2.60 -4.80
CA VAL A 18 27.85 -2.54 -5.87
C VAL A 18 26.64 -3.46 -5.59
N ALA A 19 26.65 -4.25 -4.53
CA ALA A 19 25.55 -5.17 -4.19
C ALA A 19 24.62 -4.64 -3.08
N GLY A 20 24.81 -3.41 -2.63
CA GLY A 20 23.83 -2.69 -1.82
C GLY A 20 22.70 -2.15 -2.71
N CYS A 21 22.02 -3.02 -3.46
CA CYS A 21 20.70 -2.68 -3.98
C CYS A 21 19.81 -2.59 -2.75
N GLU A 22 19.74 -1.41 -2.13
CA GLU A 22 18.72 -1.09 -1.15
C GLU A 22 17.39 -1.36 -1.84
N VAL A 23 16.80 -2.53 -1.60
CA VAL A 23 15.39 -2.76 -1.86
C VAL A 23 14.69 -1.85 -0.86
N ARG A 24 14.56 -0.57 -1.22
CA ARG A 24 13.78 0.38 -0.45
C ARG A 24 12.37 -0.16 -0.47
N GLU A 25 11.93 -0.69 0.67
CA GLU A 25 10.56 -1.15 0.81
C GLU A 25 9.68 0.09 0.77
N HIS A 26 8.94 0.23 -0.31
CA HIS A 26 7.95 1.28 -0.43
C HIS A 26 6.65 0.73 0.15
N ILE A 27 6.25 1.27 1.30
CA ILE A 27 5.09 0.77 2.02
C ILE A 27 3.92 1.68 1.76
N ILE A 28 2.86 1.08 1.24
CA ILE A 28 1.55 1.70 1.16
C ILE A 28 0.68 1.09 2.24
N SER A 29 0.14 1.95 3.09
CA SER A 29 -0.78 1.55 4.15
C SER A 29 -2.16 2.14 3.90
N THR A 30 -3.18 1.34 4.15
CA THR A 30 -4.59 1.70 3.99
C THR A 30 -5.36 1.28 5.21
N THR A 31 -5.92 2.22 5.96
CA THR A 31 -6.83 1.92 7.07
C THR A 31 -8.27 2.06 6.61
N VAL A 32 -9.05 0.99 6.66
CA VAL A 32 -10.50 1.03 6.51
C VAL A 32 -11.13 1.29 7.87
N VAL A 33 -12.07 2.21 7.93
CA VAL A 33 -12.87 2.54 9.12
C VAL A 33 -14.35 2.38 8.76
N ASN A 34 -15.07 1.54 9.50
CA ASN A 34 -16.51 1.44 9.37
C ASN A 34 -17.19 2.44 10.29
N SER A 35 -17.41 3.65 9.80
CA SER A 35 -18.19 4.69 10.50
C SER A 35 -19.70 4.59 10.24
N SER A 36 -20.14 3.54 9.56
CA SER A 36 -21.55 3.27 9.34
C SER A 36 -22.13 2.49 10.52
N SER A 37 -23.45 2.53 10.70
CA SER A 37 -24.13 1.69 11.70
C SER A 37 -24.44 0.29 11.13
N ILE A 38 -23.88 -0.05 9.97
CA ILE A 38 -24.12 -1.30 9.26
C ILE A 38 -22.79 -2.02 9.13
N LYS A 39 -22.80 -3.33 9.29
CA LYS A 39 -21.60 -4.13 9.10
C LYS A 39 -21.14 -4.09 7.64
N ILE A 40 -19.83 -3.99 7.42
CA ILE A 40 -19.22 -4.25 6.12
C ILE A 40 -19.16 -5.77 5.95
N ASP A 41 -19.94 -6.30 5.00
CA ASP A 41 -19.94 -7.71 4.60
C ASP A 41 -18.54 -8.07 4.07
N TRP A 42 -18.05 -7.27 3.12
CA TRP A 42 -16.68 -7.34 2.63
C TRP A 42 -16.18 -6.02 2.06
N ILE A 43 -14.86 -5.86 2.07
CA ILE A 43 -14.14 -4.79 1.39
C ILE A 43 -12.93 -5.37 0.66
N LYS A 44 -12.63 -4.81 -0.51
CA LYS A 44 -11.52 -5.14 -1.37
C LYS A 44 -10.75 -3.87 -1.71
N VAL A 45 -9.43 -3.98 -1.62
CA VAL A 45 -8.46 -2.96 -2.04
C VAL A 45 -7.60 -3.60 -3.12
N THR A 46 -7.59 -3.01 -4.31
CA THR A 46 -6.74 -3.49 -5.41
C THR A 46 -5.68 -2.47 -5.71
N VAL A 47 -4.41 -2.90 -5.64
CA VAL A 47 -3.24 -2.11 -6.04
C VAL A 47 -2.28 -3.04 -6.76
N TYR A 48 -1.77 -2.62 -7.92
CA TYR A 48 -0.81 -3.39 -8.72
C TYR A 48 -1.29 -4.82 -9.04
N ASP A 49 -2.52 -4.96 -9.53
CA ASP A 49 -3.18 -6.26 -9.77
C ASP A 49 -3.25 -7.21 -8.56
N LYS A 50 -2.88 -6.74 -7.36
CA LYS A 50 -3.05 -7.47 -6.10
C LYS A 50 -4.31 -6.97 -5.41
N THR A 51 -5.19 -7.90 -5.12
CA THR A 51 -6.40 -7.63 -4.34
C THR A 51 -6.21 -8.11 -2.90
N TYR A 52 -6.47 -7.21 -1.97
CA TYR A 52 -6.52 -7.46 -0.54
C TYR A 52 -7.96 -7.33 -0.08
N SER A 53 -8.42 -8.20 0.81
CA SER A 53 -9.80 -8.19 1.26
C SER A 53 -9.91 -8.38 2.76
N ALA A 54 -10.89 -7.71 3.37
CA ALA A 54 -11.37 -8.00 4.70
C ALA A 54 -12.87 -8.32 4.64
N VAL A 55 -13.32 -9.13 5.58
CA VAL A 55 -14.72 -9.52 5.74
C VAL A 55 -15.19 -9.17 7.13
N ASP A 56 -16.50 -9.02 7.27
CA ASP A 56 -17.17 -8.94 8.55
C ASP A 56 -16.74 -7.78 9.48
N LEU A 57 -16.50 -6.58 8.94
CA LEU A 57 -16.12 -5.41 9.74
C LEU A 57 -17.33 -4.79 10.45
N SER A 58 -17.40 -4.88 11.77
CA SER A 58 -18.50 -4.34 12.57
C SER A 58 -18.51 -2.81 12.56
N PRO A 59 -19.66 -2.18 12.89
CA PRO A 59 -19.71 -0.73 13.13
C PRO A 59 -18.62 -0.28 14.12
N SER A 60 -17.99 0.86 13.83
CA SER A 60 -16.88 1.46 14.57
C SER A 60 -15.57 0.67 14.60
N GLU A 61 -15.48 -0.45 13.87
CA GLU A 61 -14.21 -1.17 13.72
C GLU A 61 -13.37 -0.59 12.58
N SER A 62 -12.06 -0.84 12.68
CA SER A 62 -11.11 -0.48 11.63
C SER A 62 -10.14 -1.63 11.36
N PHE A 63 -9.64 -1.66 10.14
CA PHE A 63 -8.66 -2.65 9.69
C PHE A 63 -7.64 -2.01 8.78
N ALA A 64 -6.36 -2.37 8.92
CA ALA A 64 -5.29 -1.83 8.11
C ALA A 64 -4.73 -2.88 7.14
N PHE A 65 -4.60 -2.50 5.88
CA PHE A 65 -3.81 -3.20 4.87
C PHE A 65 -2.46 -2.53 4.73
N SER A 66 -1.41 -3.32 4.56
CA SER A 66 -0.07 -2.82 4.20
C SER A 66 0.43 -3.62 3.02
N PHE A 67 0.97 -2.93 2.01
CA PHE A 67 1.45 -3.55 0.79
C PHE A 67 2.64 -2.80 0.19
N ASN A 68 3.47 -3.53 -0.55
CA ASN A 68 4.65 -3.03 -1.23
C ASN A 68 4.51 -3.34 -2.73
N PRO A 69 3.86 -2.47 -3.53
CA PRO A 69 3.68 -2.73 -4.94
C PRO A 69 4.97 -2.46 -5.72
N MET A 70 5.22 -3.29 -6.72
CA MET A 70 6.37 -3.13 -7.62
C MET A 70 5.92 -2.44 -8.90
N GLY A 71 5.59 -1.16 -8.84
CA GLY A 71 5.24 -0.43 -10.05
C GLY A 71 4.17 0.63 -9.85
N ASP A 72 4.00 1.39 -10.91
CA ASP A 72 2.97 2.39 -11.07
C ASP A 72 1.60 1.70 -11.07
N SER A 73 0.73 2.11 -10.16
CA SER A 73 -0.47 1.35 -9.84
C SER A 73 -1.70 2.22 -9.69
N GLN A 74 -2.79 1.79 -10.33
CA GLN A 74 -4.12 2.26 -9.95
C GLN A 74 -4.47 1.67 -8.58
N TYR A 75 -5.09 2.50 -7.76
CA TYR A 75 -5.62 2.12 -6.47
C TYR A 75 -7.14 2.17 -6.55
N ASP A 76 -7.75 0.98 -6.52
CA ASP A 76 -9.20 0.79 -6.53
C ASP A 76 -9.68 0.24 -5.18
N VAL A 77 -10.87 0.66 -4.78
CA VAL A 77 -11.56 0.14 -3.60
C VAL A 77 -12.96 -0.31 -4.00
N GLU A 78 -13.37 -1.47 -3.52
CA GLU A 78 -14.73 -1.98 -3.67
C GLU A 78 -15.22 -2.50 -2.32
N TRP A 79 -16.47 -2.24 -1.95
CA TRP A 79 -17.04 -2.75 -0.71
C TRP A 79 -18.52 -3.06 -0.84
N LYS A 80 -19.02 -3.86 0.10
CA LYS A 80 -20.43 -4.19 0.29
C LYS A 80 -20.79 -4.20 1.78
N LEU A 81 -21.93 -3.60 2.11
CA LEU A 81 -22.55 -3.65 3.42
C LEU A 81 -23.51 -4.85 3.52
N GLU A 82 -23.77 -5.29 4.75
CA GLU A 82 -24.68 -6.42 5.03
C GLU A 82 -26.11 -6.19 4.49
N ASN A 83 -26.55 -4.93 4.39
CA ASN A 83 -27.84 -4.58 3.79
C ASN A 83 -27.87 -4.66 2.24
N GLY A 84 -26.77 -5.09 1.61
CA GLY A 84 -26.63 -5.26 0.17
C GLY A 84 -26.10 -4.04 -0.59
N ALA A 85 -25.92 -2.89 0.06
CA ALA A 85 -25.36 -1.71 -0.61
C ALA A 85 -23.88 -1.93 -0.95
N SER A 86 -23.46 -1.61 -2.17
CA SER A 86 -22.07 -1.77 -2.62
C SER A 86 -21.60 -0.60 -3.46
N LYS A 87 -20.28 -0.35 -3.47
CA LYS A 87 -19.64 0.63 -4.36
C LYS A 87 -18.25 0.18 -4.76
N LYS A 88 -17.88 0.48 -6.02
CA LYS A 88 -16.50 0.49 -6.51
C LYS A 88 -16.08 1.94 -6.75
N GLN A 89 -14.87 2.30 -6.35
CA GLN A 89 -14.30 3.63 -6.51
C GLN A 89 -12.80 3.55 -6.80
N SER A 90 -12.37 4.22 -7.87
CA SER A 90 -10.95 4.53 -8.08
C SER A 90 -10.54 5.62 -7.10
N VAL A 91 -9.57 5.30 -6.26
CA VAL A 91 -8.97 6.20 -5.27
C VAL A 91 -7.95 7.11 -5.94
N GLY A 92 -7.13 6.56 -6.83
CA GLY A 92 -6.10 7.34 -7.52
C GLY A 92 -4.97 6.50 -8.07
N TYR A 93 -3.86 7.17 -8.35
CA TYR A 93 -2.64 6.59 -8.89
C TYR A 93 -1.51 6.69 -7.87
N ILE A 94 -0.78 5.60 -7.68
CA ILE A 94 0.39 5.55 -6.80
C ILE A 94 1.62 5.27 -7.67
N PRO A 95 2.55 6.24 -7.79
CA PRO A 95 3.78 6.03 -8.54
C PRO A 95 4.69 5.00 -7.84
N THR A 96 5.47 4.30 -8.63
CA THR A 96 6.55 3.41 -8.17
C THR A 96 7.50 4.19 -7.26
N GLY A 97 8.00 3.55 -6.22
CA GLY A 97 8.99 4.20 -5.36
C GLY A 97 8.38 5.11 -4.29
N THR A 98 7.06 5.03 -4.07
CA THR A 98 6.34 5.99 -3.26
C THR A 98 5.73 5.34 -2.03
N ASN A 99 6.04 5.89 -0.84
CA ASN A 99 5.30 5.59 0.37
C ASN A 99 3.98 6.35 0.32
N ALA A 100 2.88 5.66 0.63
CA ALA A 100 1.57 6.29 0.69
C ALA A 100 0.78 5.78 1.89
N ARG A 101 -0.01 6.66 2.48
CA ARG A 101 -0.98 6.28 3.51
C ARG A 101 -2.36 6.69 3.03
N SER A 102 -3.39 5.96 3.44
CA SER A 102 -4.76 6.33 3.13
C SER A 102 -5.71 5.85 4.21
N THR A 103 -6.81 6.58 4.38
CA THR A 103 -7.91 6.19 5.26
C THR A 103 -9.19 6.08 4.44
N LEU A 104 -9.83 4.92 4.47
CA LEU A 104 -11.08 4.65 3.80
C LEU A 104 -12.20 4.63 4.83
N GLU A 105 -13.08 5.62 4.80
CA GLU A 105 -14.22 5.69 5.72
C GLU A 105 -15.51 5.27 5.01
N VAL A 106 -16.22 4.28 5.57
CA VAL A 106 -17.53 3.83 5.07
C VAL A 106 -18.62 4.40 5.98
N MET A 107 -19.56 5.17 5.42
CA MET A 107 -20.60 5.90 6.17
C MET A 107 -22.04 5.53 5.73
N ASN A 108 -23.01 5.89 6.58
CA ASN A 108 -24.33 5.27 6.62
C ASN A 108 -25.36 5.66 5.54
N LYS A 109 -25.33 6.83 4.88
CA LYS A 109 -26.51 7.23 4.07
C LYS A 109 -26.34 8.02 2.77
N LYS A 110 -25.14 8.36 2.32
CA LYS A 110 -24.86 8.74 0.92
C LYS A 110 -23.41 8.38 0.70
N ILE A 111 -23.12 7.58 -0.31
CA ILE A 111 -21.81 6.97 -0.43
C ILE A 111 -20.80 8.03 -0.91
N ASP A 112 -20.33 8.87 0.01
CA ASP A 112 -19.43 9.96 -0.32
C ASP A 112 -18.19 9.98 0.57
N MET A 113 -17.08 10.11 -0.17
CA MET A 113 -15.72 10.43 0.20
C MET A 113 -14.96 9.46 1.10
N ILE A 114 -14.17 8.63 0.41
CA ILE A 114 -12.89 8.16 0.92
C ILE A 114 -11.98 9.40 1.09
N ASN A 115 -11.63 9.80 2.31
CA ASN A 115 -10.60 10.82 2.52
C ASN A 115 -9.23 10.19 2.34
N ILE A 116 -8.74 10.16 1.10
CA ILE A 116 -7.41 9.64 0.79
C ILE A 116 -6.42 10.79 0.98
N GLU A 117 -5.91 10.94 2.19
CA GLU A 117 -4.73 11.77 2.40
C GLU A 117 -3.49 10.96 1.97
N LEU A 118 -3.16 11.01 0.68
CA LEU A 118 -1.89 10.48 0.19
C LEU A 118 -0.76 11.38 0.70
N THR A 119 -0.26 11.09 1.90
CA THR A 119 0.98 11.68 2.36
C THR A 119 2.12 10.98 1.65
N PHE A 120 2.72 11.69 0.69
CA PHE A 120 3.96 11.28 0.08
C PHE A 120 5.10 11.78 0.96
N ASP A 121 5.71 10.86 1.71
CA ASP A 121 7.00 11.13 2.33
C ASP A 121 8.05 11.19 1.20
N LYS A 122 8.20 12.38 0.60
CA LYS A 122 9.46 12.75 -0.05
C LYS A 122 10.47 12.96 1.07
N ASN A 123 11.10 11.88 1.52
CA ASN A 123 12.40 12.07 2.15
C ASN A 123 13.49 12.13 1.07
N PRO A 124 14.47 13.02 1.25
CA PRO A 124 15.40 13.52 0.22
C PRO A 124 16.29 12.46 -0.43
#